data_AF-A0A963L1J9-F1
#
_entry.id   AF-A0A963L1J9-F1
#
_cell.length_a   1.000
_cell.length_b   1.000
_cell.length_c   1.000
_cell.angle_alpha   90.00
_cell.angle_beta   90.00
_cell.angle_gamma   90.00
#
_symmetry.space_group_name_H-M   'P 1'
#
loop_
_entity.id
_entity.type
_entity.pdbx_description
1 polymer ?
#
loop_
_entity_poly.entity_id
_entity_poly.type
_entity_poly.pdbx_seq_one_letter_code
_entity_poly.pdbx_strand_id
1 'polypeptide(L)' 'MLALLQRVRQARVDIAGETVGQIGAGLLVLVCAEPDDTEA' A
#
# COMPACT_ATOMS: atom_id res chain seq x y z
N MET A 1 10.85 -1.88 -9.91
CA MET A 1 9.85 -1.68 -8.85
C MET A 1 8.50 -1.71 -9.52
N LEU A 2 7.57 -2.48 -8.97
CA LEU A 2 6.18 -2.51 -9.44
C LEU A 2 5.24 -1.89 -8.41
N ALA A 3 4.27 -1.13 -8.89
CA ALA A 3 3.21 -0.57 -8.08
C ALA A 3 1.85 -0.80 -8.74
N LEU A 4 0.90 -1.38 -8.00
CA LEU A 4 -0.51 -1.43 -8.36
C LEU A 4 -1.26 -0.37 -7.56
N LEU A 5 -1.84 0.59 -8.27
CA LEU A 5 -2.54 1.72 -7.67
C LEU A 5 -4.05 1.47 -7.69
N GLN A 6 -4.70 1.70 -6.56
CA GLN A 6 -6.14 1.67 -6.43
C GLN A 6 -6.63 3.00 -5.87
N ARG A 7 -7.52 3.69 -6.60
CA ARG A 7 -8.23 4.85 -6.06
C ARG A 7 -9.31 4.36 -5.10
N VAL A 8 -9.23 4.81 -3.85
CA VAL A 8 -10.09 4.34 -2.76
C VAL A 8 -10.84 5.50 -2.12
N ARG A 9 -12.03 5.21 -1.58
CA ARG A 9 -12.72 6.11 -0.64
C ARG A 9 -12.21 5.94 0.79
N GLN A 10 -11.70 4.75 1.12
CA GLN A 10 -11.05 4.40 2.38
C GLN A 10 -10.23 3.12 2.17
N ALA A 11 -9.16 2.93 2.96
CA ALA A 11 -8.41 1.67 3.06
C ALA A 11 -7.77 1.54 4.45
N ARG A 12 -7.52 0.31 4.90
CA ARG A 12 -6.85 0.04 6.19
C ARG A 12 -6.07 -1.27 6.15
N VAL A 13 -5.14 -1.41 7.09
CA VAL A 13 -4.37 -2.63 7.35
C VAL A 13 -4.64 -3.08 8.77
N ASP A 14 -5.11 -4.31 8.91
CA ASP A 14 -5.36 -4.95 10.21
C ASP A 14 -4.34 -6.09 10.41
N ILE A 15 -3.67 -6.15 11.57
CA ILE A 15 -2.79 -7.25 11.99
C ILE A 15 -3.35 -7.83 13.28
N ALA A 16 -3.64 -9.13 13.29
CA ALA A 16 -4.23 -9.82 14.46
C ALA A 16 -5.51 -9.13 15.01
N GLY A 17 -6.28 -8.48 14.14
CA GLY A 17 -7.51 -7.75 14.51
C GLY A 17 -7.30 -6.31 14.97
N GLU A 18 -6.06 -5.81 15.02
CA GLU A 18 -5.74 -4.42 15.35
C GLU A 18 -5.41 -3.61 14.08
N THR A 19 -6.03 -2.44 13.91
CA THR A 19 -5.74 -1.55 12.79
C THR A 19 -4.41 -0.82 13.02
N VAL A 20 -3.40 -1.17 12.22
CA VAL A 20 -2.05 -0.57 12.29
C VAL A 20 -1.86 0.61 11.33
N GLY A 21 -2.80 0.82 10.40
CA GLY A 21 -2.78 1.94 9.48
C GLY A 21 -4.12 2.09 8.74
N GLN A 22 -4.55 3.33 8.51
CA GLN A 22 -5.79 3.63 7.81
C GLN A 22 -5.71 4.97 7.08
N ILE A 23 -6.43 5.06 5.96
CA ILE A 23 -6.59 6.29 5.18
C ILE A 23 -8.05 6.50 4.79
N GLY A 24 -8.43 7.77 4.62
CA GLY A 24 -9.69 8.18 3.99
C GLY A 24 -9.60 8.13 2.45
N ALA A 25 -10.22 9.11 1.78
CA ALA A 25 -10.16 9.18 0.32
C ALA A 25 -8.70 9.38 -0.17
N GLY A 26 -8.26 8.54 -1.11
CA GLY A 26 -6.87 8.57 -1.56
C GLY A 26 -6.52 7.42 -2.50
N LEU A 27 -5.24 7.03 -2.48
CA LEU A 27 -4.70 5.90 -3.23
C LEU A 27 -4.17 4.84 -2.26
N LEU A 28 -4.59 3.59 -2.45
CA LEU A 28 -3.89 2.43 -1.89
C LEU A 28 -2.86 1.97 -2.93
N VAL A 29 -1.61 1.79 -2.48
CA VAL A 29 -0.52 1.33 -3.34
C VAL A 29 -0.04 -0.02 -2.83
N LEU A 30 -0.19 -1.06 -3.65
CA LEU A 30 0.46 -2.34 -3.42
C LEU A 30 1.81 -2.30 -4.15
N VAL A 31 2.90 -2.32 -3.39
CA VAL A 31 4.26 -2.21 -3.92
C VAL A 31 4.96 -3.57 -3.89
N CYS A 32 5.77 -3.84 -4.91
CA CYS A 32 6.65 -5.00 -4.99
C CYS A 32 8.05 -4.52 -5.39
N ALA A 33 9.04 -4.87 -4.58
CA ALA A 33 10.44 -4.72 -4.96
C ALA A 33 10.85 -5.87 -5.89
N GLU A 34 11.49 -5.53 -7.00
CA GLU A 34 12.07 -6.48 -7.95
C GLU A 34 13.55 -6.73 -7.63
N PRO A 35 14.14 -7.86 -8.07
CA PRO A 35 15.52 -8.24 -7.68
C PRO A 35 16.60 -7.18 -7.95
N ASP A 36 16.46 -6.43 -9.04
CA ASP A 36 17.43 -5.41 -9.45
C ASP A 36 17.04 -3.99 -9.01
N ASP A 37 16.03 -3.86 -8.15
CA ASP A 37 15.65 -2.56 -7.60
C ASP A 37 16.75 -1.98 -6.74
N THR A 38 17.09 -0.73 -7.04
CA THR A 38 18.08 0.07 -6.33
C THR A 38 17.49 1.44 -6.01
N GLU A 39 18.13 2.17 -5.09
CA GLU A 39 17.85 3.60 -4.94
C GLU A 39 18.22 4.32 -6.25
N ALA A 40 17.45 5.36 -6.58
CA ALA A 40 17.66 6.17 -7.79
C ALA A 40 18.88 7.09 -7.68
#